data_AF-A0A936YV15-F1
#
_entry.id   AF-A0A936YV15-F1
#
_cell.length_a   1.000
_cell.length_b   1.000
_cell.length_c   1.000
_cell.angle_alpha   90.00
_cell.angle_beta   90.00
_cell.angle_gamma   90.00
#
_symmetry.space_group_name_H-M   'P 1'
#
loop_
_entity.id
_entity.type
_entity.pdbx_description
1 polymer ?
#
loop_
_entity_poly.entity_id
_entity_poly.type
_entity_poly.pdbx_seq_one_letter_code
_entity_poly.pdbx_strand_id
1 'polypeptide(L)'
;MGRREPSRTSVRAAAISATEIIVQRAALDLDIAPEEFDALAPNIMHSPSGERLPYLEISDALPNGSGFCRHLVGDSTIPVSSLIGSILDEEGAPGREPTSSTPTT
;
A
#
# COMPACT_ATOMS: atom_id res chain seq x y z
N MET A 1 -24.14 2.95 -24.13
CA MET A 1 -23.17 2.06 -23.45
C MET A 1 -21.78 2.68 -23.61
N GLY A 2 -21.27 3.37 -22.59
CA GLY A 2 -20.03 4.15 -22.69
C GLY A 2 -18.82 3.25 -22.86
N ARG A 3 -18.04 3.47 -23.92
CA ARG A 3 -16.77 2.76 -24.15
C ARG A 3 -15.85 3.02 -22.95
N ARG A 4 -15.45 1.94 -22.26
CA ARG A 4 -14.44 2.03 -21.19
C ARG A 4 -13.13 2.45 -21.85
N GLU A 5 -12.59 3.59 -21.44
CA GLU A 5 -11.26 4.04 -21.84
C GLU A 5 -10.23 3.02 -21.31
N PRO A 6 -9.48 2.30 -22.17
CA PRO A 6 -8.52 1.29 -21.73
C PRO A 6 -7.48 1.86 -20.75
N SER A 7 -7.08 3.12 -20.97
CA SER A 7 -6.21 3.90 -20.10
C SER A 7 -6.76 4.04 -18.67
N ARG A 8 -8.07 4.24 -18.53
CA ARG A 8 -8.75 4.34 -17.22
C ARG A 8 -8.88 2.98 -16.54
N THR A 9 -9.02 1.91 -17.31
CA THR A 9 -9.06 0.54 -16.79
C THR A 9 -7.69 0.10 -16.27
N SER A 10 -6.61 0.35 -17.01
CA SER A 10 -5.25 -0.01 -16.57
C SER A 10 -4.83 0.76 -15.32
N VAL A 11 -5.13 2.06 -15.24
CA VAL A 11 -4.83 2.88 -14.05
C VAL A 11 -5.61 2.38 -12.84
N ARG A 12 -6.91 2.08 -13.00
CA ARG A 12 -7.71 1.56 -11.88
C ARG A 12 -7.25 0.16 -11.45
N ALA A 13 -6.87 -0.69 -12.40
CA ALA A 13 -6.30 -2.00 -12.08
C ALA A 13 -4.98 -1.87 -11.30
N ALA A 14 -4.09 -0.97 -11.73
CA ALA A 14 -2.84 -0.70 -11.02
C ALA A 14 -3.09 -0.19 -9.60
N ALA A 15 -4.08 0.68 -9.40
CA ALA A 15 -4.45 1.17 -8.07
C ALA A 15 -4.99 0.04 -7.16
N ILE A 16 -5.83 -0.86 -7.70
CA ILE A 16 -6.31 -2.04 -6.94
C ILE A 16 -5.13 -2.95 -6.56
N SER A 17 -4.23 -3.24 -7.51
CA SER A 17 -3.05 -4.05 -7.25
C SER A 17 -2.12 -3.40 -6.22
N ALA A 18 -1.95 -2.08 -6.27
CA ALA A 18 -1.15 -1.35 -5.30
C ALA A 18 -1.75 -1.45 -3.88
N THR A 19 -3.07 -1.30 -3.73
CA THR A 19 -3.74 -1.51 -2.44
C THR A 19 -3.47 -2.90 -1.89
N GLU A 20 -3.58 -3.92 -2.73
CA GLU A 20 -3.38 -5.31 -2.32
C GLU A 20 -1.93 -5.59 -1.87
N ILE A 21 -0.93 -5.09 -2.61
CA ILE A 21 0.49 -5.22 -2.24
C ILE A 21 0.76 -4.54 -0.90
N ILE A 22 0.20 -3.35 -0.69
CA ILE A 22 0.34 -2.59 0.58
C ILE A 22 -0.28 -3.39 1.73
N VAL A 23 -1.48 -3.93 1.56
CA VAL A 23 -2.17 -4.72 2.58
C VAL A 23 -1.37 -5.98 2.94
N GLN A 24 -0.90 -6.73 1.96
CA GLN A 24 -0.11 -7.94 2.21
C GLN A 24 1.20 -7.63 2.95
N ARG A 25 1.87 -6.53 2.57
CA ARG A 25 3.11 -6.14 3.26
C ARG A 25 2.85 -5.65 4.68
N ALA A 26 1.79 -4.85 4.88
CA ALA A 26 1.40 -4.37 6.21
C ALA A 26 1.03 -5.54 7.13
N ALA A 27 0.29 -6.53 6.62
CA ALA A 27 -0.08 -7.72 7.38
C ALA A 27 1.16 -8.54 7.80
N LEU A 28 2.14 -8.69 6.90
CA LEU A 28 3.41 -9.35 7.20
C LEU A 28 4.18 -8.61 8.31
N ASP A 29 4.31 -7.29 8.22
CA ASP A 29 5.09 -6.51 9.19
C ASP A 29 4.38 -6.40 10.56
N LEU A 30 3.05 -6.49 10.59
CA LEU A 30 2.24 -6.49 11.82
C LEU A 30 2.01 -7.88 12.43
N ASP A 31 2.45 -8.95 11.77
CA ASP A 31 2.21 -10.35 12.15
C ASP A 31 0.71 -10.69 12.31
N ILE A 32 -0.09 -10.26 11.32
CA ILE A 32 -1.53 -10.55 11.27
C ILE A 32 -1.91 -11.16 9.91
N ALA A 33 -3.12 -11.73 9.84
CA ALA A 33 -3.64 -12.25 8.58
C ALA A 33 -4.06 -11.09 7.66
N PRO A 34 -3.84 -11.17 6.33
CA PRO A 34 -4.27 -10.14 5.39
C PRO A 34 -5.77 -9.84 5.44
N GLU A 35 -6.61 -10.83 5.79
CA GLU A 35 -8.07 -10.69 5.90
C GLU A 35 -8.52 -9.82 7.09
N GLU A 36 -7.61 -9.44 7.99
CA GLU A 36 -7.83 -8.44 9.04
C GLU A 36 -7.94 -7.02 8.46
N PHE A 37 -7.51 -6.83 7.22
CA PHE A 37 -7.73 -5.61 6.44
C PHE A 37 -8.86 -5.78 5.43
N ASP A 38 -9.56 -4.68 5.17
CA ASP A 38 -10.50 -4.55 4.08
C ASP A 38 -9.93 -3.58 3.03
N ALA A 39 -9.58 -4.14 1.86
CA ALA A 39 -9.02 -3.42 0.72
C ALA A 39 -10.16 -2.83 -0.13
N LEU A 40 -10.48 -1.57 0.12
CA LEU A 40 -11.57 -0.88 -0.54
C LEU A 40 -11.19 -0.44 -1.96
N ALA A 41 -12.22 -0.30 -2.81
CA ALA A 41 -12.01 0.10 -4.20
C ALA A 41 -11.43 1.53 -4.30
N PRO A 42 -10.45 1.78 -5.18
CA PRO A 42 -9.90 3.12 -5.36
C PRO A 42 -10.96 4.15 -5.77
N ASN A 43 -10.84 5.35 -5.23
CA ASN A 43 -11.83 6.40 -5.36
C ASN A 43 -11.18 7.77 -5.66
N ILE A 44 -12.01 8.78 -5.95
CA ILE A 44 -11.58 10.13 -6.31
C ILE A 44 -12.06 11.13 -5.26
N MET A 45 -11.12 11.85 -4.66
CA MET A 45 -11.39 12.94 -3.72
C MET A 45 -11.36 14.26 -4.49
N HIS A 46 -12.20 15.20 -4.07
CA HIS A 46 -12.13 16.59 -4.49
C HIS A 46 -11.37 17.39 -3.43
N SER A 47 -10.21 17.93 -3.80
CA SER A 47 -9.45 18.80 -2.90
C SER A 47 -10.20 20.13 -2.66
N PRO A 48 -9.86 20.90 -1.61
CA PRO A 48 -10.39 22.24 -1.41
C PRO A 48 -10.12 23.20 -2.57
N SER A 49 -9.08 22.95 -3.38
CA SER A 49 -8.77 23.70 -4.61
C SER A 49 -9.58 23.24 -5.84
N GLY A 50 -10.44 22.24 -5.70
CA GLY A 50 -11.26 21.68 -6.79
C GLY A 50 -10.56 20.62 -7.64
N GLU A 51 -9.35 20.20 -7.26
CA GLU A 51 -8.60 19.16 -7.96
C GLU A 51 -9.17 17.77 -7.66
N ARG A 52 -9.16 16.89 -8.67
CA ARG A 52 -9.56 15.49 -8.52
C ARG A 52 -8.33 14.63 -8.28
N LEU A 53 -8.18 14.12 -7.06
CA LEU A 53 -7.05 13.32 -6.65
C LEU A 53 -7.49 11.87 -6.44
N PRO A 54 -6.87 10.88 -7.11
CA PRO A 54 -7.10 9.48 -6.81
C PRO A 54 -6.52 9.14 -5.44
N TYR A 55 -7.20 8.29 -4.69
CA TYR A 55 -6.71 7.78 -3.42
C TYR A 55 -7.02 6.30 -3.26
N LEU A 56 -6.16 5.65 -2.48
CA LEU A 56 -6.31 4.26 -2.06
C LEU A 56 -6.99 4.25 -0.70
N GLU A 57 -7.85 3.26 -0.47
CA GLU A 57 -8.64 3.12 0.75
C GLU A 57 -8.36 1.76 1.38
N ILE A 58 -7.99 1.77 2.67
CA ILE A 58 -7.75 0.57 3.47
C ILE A 58 -8.43 0.79 4.82
N SER A 59 -9.23 -0.17 5.25
CA SER A 59 -9.80 -0.23 6.60
C SER A 59 -9.34 -1.50 7.32
N ASP A 60 -9.42 -1.52 8.64
CA ASP A 60 -9.29 -2.76 9.42
C ASP A 60 -10.69 -3.31 9.74
N ALA A 61 -10.83 -4.63 9.69
CA ALA A 61 -12.10 -5.32 9.81
C ALA A 61 -12.21 -6.01 11.16
N LEU A 62 -12.39 -5.25 12.25
CA LEU A 62 -12.63 -5.87 13.56
C LEU A 62 -13.69 -5.15 14.42
N PRO A 63 -14.61 -5.89 15.08
CA PRO A 63 -15.70 -5.35 15.92
C PRO A 63 -15.23 -4.51 17.11
N ASN A 64 -13.97 -4.67 17.53
CA ASN A 64 -13.36 -4.04 18.70
C ASN A 64 -12.43 -2.87 18.36
N GLY A 65 -12.20 -2.58 17.06
CA GLY A 65 -11.33 -1.47 16.64
C GLY A 65 -9.86 -1.67 17.03
N SER A 66 -9.26 -2.77 16.57
CA SER A 66 -7.83 -3.08 16.79
C SER A 66 -6.89 -1.94 16.38
N GLY A 67 -7.31 -1.09 15.44
CA GLY A 67 -6.57 0.08 15.03
C GLY A 67 -5.28 -0.28 14.29
N PHE A 68 -5.26 -1.38 13.54
CA PHE A 68 -4.13 -1.74 12.68
C PHE A 68 -3.85 -0.63 11.67
N CYS A 69 -4.88 0.01 11.11
CA CYS A 69 -4.69 1.17 10.25
C CYS A 69 -4.01 2.34 10.97
N ARG A 70 -4.13 2.48 12.29
CA ARG A 70 -3.41 3.52 13.06
C ARG A 70 -1.90 3.28 13.09
N HIS A 71 -1.46 2.03 12.95
CA HIS A 71 -0.05 1.68 12.86
C HIS A 71 0.55 2.05 11.49
N LEU A 72 -0.28 2.42 10.50
CA LEU A 72 0.12 2.83 9.15
C LEU A 72 0.19 4.35 8.94
N VAL A 73 -0.29 5.16 9.89
CA VAL A 73 -0.42 6.62 9.74
C VAL A 73 0.74 7.37 10.41
N GLY A 74 1.43 8.22 9.65
CA GLY A 74 2.33 9.25 10.20
C GLY A 74 3.54 8.66 10.91
N ASP A 75 3.85 9.15 12.12
CA ASP A 75 4.97 8.69 12.98
C ASP A 75 4.66 7.38 13.73
N SER A 76 3.81 6.53 13.15
CA SER A 76 3.45 5.24 13.73
C SER A 76 4.59 4.22 13.62
N THR A 77 4.37 3.02 14.17
CA THR A 77 5.34 1.93 14.16
C THR A 77 5.80 1.57 12.74
N ILE A 78 4.89 1.61 11.76
CA ILE A 78 5.18 1.28 10.36
C ILE A 78 4.50 2.31 9.44
N PRO A 79 5.09 3.50 9.24
CA PRO A 79 4.50 4.52 8.38
C PRO A 79 4.28 3.98 6.97
N VAL A 80 3.12 4.27 6.37
CA VAL A 80 2.80 3.80 5.00
C VAL A 80 3.84 4.23 3.96
N SER A 81 4.50 5.39 4.15
CA SER A 81 5.60 5.84 3.29
C SER A 81 6.82 4.91 3.37
N SER A 82 7.19 4.49 4.58
CA SER A 82 8.28 3.53 4.81
C SER A 82 7.92 2.14 4.26
N LEU A 83 6.67 1.74 4.41
CA LEU A 83 6.13 0.49 3.84
C LEU A 83 6.24 0.50 2.31
N ILE A 84 5.79 1.58 1.66
CA ILE A 84 5.91 1.76 0.21
C ILE A 84 7.38 1.77 -0.21
N GLY A 85 8.25 2.46 0.53
CA GLY A 85 9.70 2.40 0.31
C GLY A 85 10.21 0.96 0.31
N SER A 86 9.86 0.17 1.34
CA SER A 86 10.26 -1.24 1.45
C SER A 86 9.74 -2.15 0.32
N ILE A 87 8.59 -1.80 -0.26
CA ILE A 87 8.01 -2.52 -1.42
C ILE A 87 8.82 -2.23 -2.70
N LEU A 88 9.31 -1.00 -2.83
CA LEU A 88 10.06 -0.55 -4.01
C LEU A 88 11.56 -0.90 -3.93
N ASP A 89 12.11 -0.88 -2.72
CA ASP A 89 13.51 -1.17 -2.43
C ASP A 89 13.67 -2.68 -2.14
N GLU A 90 13.90 -3.49 -3.18
CA GLU A 90 14.10 -4.96 -3.10
C GLU A 90 15.39 -5.41 -2.37
N GLU A 91 15.81 -4.78 -1.27
CA GLU A 91 17.01 -5.19 -0.52
C GLU A 91 16.75 -6.25 0.57
N GLY A 92 15.51 -6.73 0.74
CA GLY A 92 15.12 -7.63 1.85
C GLY A 92 14.39 -8.92 1.49
N ALA A 93 14.31 -9.32 0.22
CA ALA A 93 13.63 -10.57 -0.15
C ALA A 93 14.38 -11.79 0.44
N PRO A 94 13.71 -12.70 1.18
CA PRO A 94 14.35 -13.90 1.71
C PRO A 94 14.89 -14.75 0.54
N GLY A 95 16.22 -14.86 0.46
CA GLY A 95 16.92 -15.58 -0.61
C GLY A 95 17.97 -14.77 -1.38
N ARG A 96 18.19 -13.48 -1.06
CA ARG A 96 19.23 -12.66 -1.70
C ARG A 96 20.35 -12.35 -0.70
N GLU A 97 21.53 -12.94 -0.92
CA GLU A 97 22.76 -12.58 -0.20
C GLU A 97 23.06 -11.09 -0.39
N PRO A 98 23.45 -10.35 0.67
CA PRO A 98 23.79 -8.95 0.54
C PRO A 98 24.97 -8.81 -0.43
N THR A 99 24.79 -8.04 -1.51
CA THR A 99 25.88 -7.79 -2.46
C THR A 99 26.96 -6.97 -1.75
N SER A 100 28.03 -7.65 -1.35
CA SER A 100 29.20 -7.01 -0.76
C SER A 100 29.90 -6.15 -1.81
N SER A 101 29.56 -4.86 -1.85
CA SER A 101 30.32 -3.87 -2.59
C SER A 101 31.56 -3.52 -1.77
N THR A 102 32.67 -4.23 -1.97
CA THR A 102 33.98 -3.82 -1.44
C THR A 102 34.40 -2.51 -2.12
N PRO A 103 34.79 -1.46 -1.39
CA PRO A 103 35.36 -0.28 -2.01
C PRO A 103 36.76 -0.64 -2.51
N THR A 104 36.95 -0.59 -3.83
CA THR A 104 38.29 -0.65 -4.42
C THR A 104 39.03 0.63 -4.02
N THR A 105 40.18 0.45 -3.37
CA THR A 105 41.12 1.49 -2.93
C THR A 105 41.71 2.24 -4.12
#